data_AF-D7RDD8-F1
#
_entry.id   AF-D7RDD8-F1
#
_cell.length_a   1.000
_cell.length_b   1.000
_cell.length_c   1.000
_cell.angle_alpha   90.00
_cell.angle_beta   90.00
_cell.angle_gamma   90.00
#
_symmetry.space_group_name_H-M   'P 1'
#
loop_
_entity.id
_entity.type
_entity.pdbx_description
1 polymer ?
#
loop_
_entity_poly.entity_id
_entity_poly.type
_entity_poly.pdbx_seq_one_letter_code
_entity_poly.pdbx_strand_id
1 'polypeptide(L)'
;AVSITNVTVPDRSAGWVMLWYRPDDPTWENRIEFRCEYTISPAPATPPTITWFKGPFTEADRQVIYKWSSSGEVYVHPDYTGRVSVESRTRPTLVLTDAKYD
;
A
#
# COMPACT_ATOMS: atom_id res chain seq x y z
N ALA A 1 10.05 2.76 24.60
CA ALA A 1 10.04 1.74 23.54
C ALA A 1 8.95 2.12 22.54
N VAL A 2 9.26 2.21 21.24
CA VAL A 2 8.23 2.45 20.21
C VAL A 2 7.54 1.11 19.94
N SER A 3 6.28 1.01 20.35
CA SER A 3 5.41 -0.12 20.01
C SER A 3 4.92 0.06 18.58
N ILE A 4 5.60 -0.56 17.61
CA ILE A 4 5.03 -0.74 16.28
C ILE A 4 4.11 -1.96 16.38
N THR A 5 2.81 -1.71 16.50
CA THR A 5 1.81 -2.77 16.36
C THR A 5 1.87 -3.22 14.90
N ASN A 6 2.36 -4.44 14.66
CA ASN A 6 2.27 -5.05 13.34
C ASN A 6 0.81 -4.98 12.89
N VAL A 7 0.55 -4.26 11.79
CA VAL A 7 -0.77 -4.26 11.16
C VAL A 7 -0.89 -5.60 10.46
N THR A 8 -1.50 -6.56 11.15
CA THR A 8 -1.92 -7.82 10.54
C THR A 8 -3.05 -7.49 9.58
N VAL A 9 -2.77 -7.57 8.28
CA VAL A 9 -3.83 -7.87 7.31
C VAL A 9 -4.47 -9.16 7.82
N PRO A 10 -5.80 -9.23 8.04
CA PRO A 10 -6.43 -10.43 8.58
C PRO A 10 -5.98 -11.62 7.75
N ASP A 11 -5.53 -12.67 8.43
CA ASP A 11 -5.08 -13.92 7.82
C ASP A 11 -6.13 -14.36 6.79
N ARG A 12 -5.81 -14.12 5.52
CA ARG A 12 -6.52 -14.67 4.37
C ARG A 12 -5.65 -15.79 3.84
N SER A 13 -5.38 -16.78 4.68
CA SER A 13 -4.75 -18.05 4.30
C SER A 13 -5.44 -18.74 3.10
N ALA A 14 -6.59 -18.25 2.63
CA ALA A 14 -7.24 -18.67 1.39
C ALA A 14 -8.01 -17.56 0.62
N GLY A 15 -7.72 -16.26 0.81
CA GLY A 15 -8.56 -15.19 0.24
C GLY A 15 -7.85 -14.29 -0.77
N TRP A 16 -8.19 -14.43 -2.05
CA TRP A 16 -7.77 -13.50 -3.10
C TRP A 16 -8.70 -12.28 -3.18
N VAL A 17 -8.15 -11.13 -3.57
CA VAL A 17 -8.96 -9.99 -4.05
C VAL A 17 -9.02 -10.13 -5.56
N MET A 18 -10.19 -10.51 -6.10
CA MET A 18 -10.40 -10.52 -7.56
C MET A 18 -10.87 -9.13 -7.99
N LEU A 19 -10.20 -8.55 -8.97
CA LEU A 19 -10.76 -7.45 -9.74
C LEU A 19 -11.40 -8.01 -11.00
N TRP A 20 -12.65 -7.63 -11.21
CA TRP A 20 -13.37 -7.89 -12.45
C TRP A 20 -13.25 -6.67 -13.34
N TYR A 21 -12.45 -6.79 -14.39
CA TYR A 21 -12.40 -5.81 -15.47
C TYR A 21 -13.78 -5.68 -16.12
N ARG A 22 -14.31 -4.45 -16.22
CA ARG A 22 -15.59 -4.14 -16.90
C ARG A 22 -15.33 -3.32 -18.17
N PRO A 23 -15.05 -3.98 -19.31
CA PRO A 23 -14.74 -3.29 -20.57
C PRO A 23 -15.92 -2.49 -21.14
N ASP A 24 -17.14 -2.81 -20.72
CA ASP A 24 -18.40 -2.26 -21.20
C ASP A 24 -18.85 -1.00 -20.44
N ASP A 25 -18.17 -0.65 -19.35
CA ASP A 25 -18.46 0.52 -18.54
C ASP A 25 -17.36 1.58 -18.72
N PRO A 26 -17.58 2.64 -19.53
CA PRO A 26 -16.59 3.68 -19.79
C PRO A 26 -16.32 4.57 -18.56
N THR A 27 -17.11 4.44 -17.50
CA THR A 27 -16.92 5.16 -16.24
C THR A 27 -16.17 4.32 -15.20
N TRP A 28 -15.86 3.06 -15.54
CA TRP A 28 -15.23 2.15 -14.61
C TRP A 28 -13.74 2.45 -14.45
N GLU A 29 -13.33 2.72 -13.20
CA GLU A 29 -11.94 2.90 -12.81
C GLU A 29 -11.40 1.61 -12.17
N ASN A 30 -10.33 1.06 -12.75
CA ASN A 30 -9.50 -0.02 -12.19
C ASN A 30 -8.84 0.45 -10.87
N ARG A 31 -9.60 0.62 -9.77
CA ARG A 31 -9.09 1.23 -8.54
C ARG A 31 -9.14 0.27 -7.36
N ILE A 32 -7.98 0.04 -6.75
CA ILE A 32 -7.81 -0.79 -5.56
C ILE A 32 -7.28 0.08 -4.43
N GLU A 33 -7.87 -0.05 -3.25
CA GLU A 33 -7.38 0.60 -2.03
C GLU A 33 -6.93 -0.44 -1.01
N PHE A 34 -5.66 -0.36 -0.60
CA PHE A 34 -5.15 -1.10 0.55
C PHE A 34 -4.95 -0.13 1.71
N ARG A 35 -5.78 -0.25 2.73
CA ARG A 35 -5.71 0.61 3.91
C ARG A 35 -4.92 -0.05 5.02
N CYS A 36 -4.03 0.73 5.61
CA CYS A 36 -3.29 0.38 6.81
C CYS A 36 -3.67 1.38 7.91
N GLU A 37 -4.11 0.85 9.06
CA GLU A 37 -4.41 1.65 10.25
C GLU A 37 -3.41 1.32 11.34
N TYR A 38 -2.79 2.35 11.91
CA TYR A 38 -1.84 2.18 13.00
C TYR A 38 -1.99 3.33 14.00
N THR A 39 -1.61 3.07 15.26
CA THR A 39 -1.59 4.06 16.33
C THR A 39 -0.21 4.05 16.96
N ILE A 40 0.46 5.20 17.04
CA ILE A 40 1.74 5.35 17.74
C ILE A 40 1.51 6.25 18.96
N SER A 41 1.84 5.75 20.15
CA SER A 41 1.77 6.51 21.39
C SER A 41 3.09 6.38 22.18
N PRO A 42 3.73 7.50 22.58
CA PRO A 42 3.36 8.88 22.27
C PRO A 42 3.51 9.20 20.77
N ALA A 43 2.86 10.27 20.29
CA ALA A 43 2.99 10.70 18.90
C ALA A 43 4.47 10.97 18.57
N PRO A 44 4.99 10.47 17.44
CA PRO A 44 6.40 10.62 17.12
C PRO A 44 6.72 12.05 16.71
N ALA A 45 7.92 12.54 17.08
CA ALA A 45 8.40 13.87 16.71
C ALA A 45 8.60 14.04 15.19
N THR A 46 8.78 12.92 14.48
CA THR A 46 8.89 12.87 13.02
C THR A 46 7.82 11.94 12.44
N PRO A 47 7.22 12.28 11.29
CA PRO A 47 6.33 11.36 10.60
C PRO A 47 7.01 10.02 10.29
N PRO A 48 6.30 8.88 10.37
CA PRO A 48 6.90 7.60 10.04
C PRO A 48 7.20 7.48 8.55
N THR A 49 8.17 6.61 8.23
CA THR A 49 8.34 6.13 6.85
C THR A 49 7.27 5.09 6.56
N ILE A 50 6.55 5.27 5.47
CA ILE A 50 5.56 4.31 4.97
C ILE A 50 6.19 3.54 3.82
N THR A 51 6.17 2.20 3.89
CA THR A 51 6.67 1.34 2.80
C THR A 51 5.63 0.27 2.50
N TRP A 52 5.25 0.16 1.23
CA TRP A 52 4.39 -0.90 0.73
C TRP A 52 5.20 -1.91 -0.06
N PHE A 53 4.97 -3.17 0.24
CA PHE A 53 5.67 -4.30 -0.36
C PHE A 53 4.70 -5.17 -1.15
N LYS A 54 5.18 -5.72 -2.26
CA LYS A 54 4.49 -6.77 -3.03
C LYS A 54 5.21 -8.10 -2.84
N GLY A 55 4.43 -9.16 -2.69
CA GLY A 55 4.90 -10.53 -2.50
C GLY A 55 4.45 -11.14 -1.17
N PRO A 56 4.58 -12.46 -1.02
CA PRO A 56 4.20 -13.17 0.20
C PRO A 56 5.07 -12.75 1.38
N PHE A 57 4.50 -12.72 2.58
CA PHE A 57 5.22 -12.34 3.80
C PHE A 57 6.42 -13.24 4.12
N THR A 58 6.46 -14.46 3.57
CA THR A 58 7.56 -15.42 3.72
C THR A 58 8.78 -15.07 2.88
N GLU A 59 8.66 -14.18 1.88
CA GLU A 59 9.79 -13.72 1.08
C GLU A 59 10.50 -12.55 1.80
N ALA A 60 11.80 -12.72 2.02
CA ALA A 60 12.64 -11.68 2.61
C ALA A 60 12.86 -10.51 1.64
N ASP A 61 12.98 -10.80 0.34
CA ASP A 61 13.29 -9.83 -0.72
C ASP A 61 12.04 -9.33 -1.45
N ARG A 62 10.99 -9.02 -0.69
CA ARG A 62 9.76 -8.46 -1.25
C ARG A 62 10.03 -7.15 -1.98
N GLN A 63 9.42 -7.00 -3.15
CA GLN A 63 9.53 -5.79 -3.98
C GLN A 63 8.88 -4.60 -3.29
N VAL A 64 9.62 -3.51 -3.11
CA VAL A 64 9.05 -2.22 -2.67
C VAL A 64 8.31 -1.61 -3.85
N ILE A 65 7.00 -1.44 -3.71
CA ILE A 65 6.17 -0.80 -4.75
C ILE A 65 5.98 0.70 -4.50
N TYR A 66 6.01 1.11 -3.24
CA TYR A 66 5.88 2.52 -2.83
C TYR A 66 6.61 2.75 -1.51
N LYS A 67 7.33 3.87 -1.42
CA LYS A 67 7.94 4.33 -0.16
C LYS A 67 7.77 5.83 -0.03
N TRP A 68 7.23 6.26 1.11
CA TRP A 68 7.21 7.65 1.53
C TRP A 68 8.08 7.79 2.77
N SER A 69 9.30 8.28 2.57
CA SER A 69 10.27 8.50 3.64
C SER A 69 9.78 9.52 4.65
N SER A 70 10.32 9.49 5.88
CA SER A 70 10.03 10.50 6.91
C SER A 70 10.42 11.91 6.48
N SER A 71 11.46 12.07 5.64
CA SER A 71 11.93 13.35 5.10
C SER A 71 11.01 13.98 4.06
N GLY A 72 10.09 13.21 3.46
CA GLY A 72 9.18 13.73 2.42
C GLY A 72 9.38 13.09 1.05
N GLU A 73 10.53 12.47 0.81
CA GLU A 73 10.84 11.84 -0.47
C GLU A 73 9.91 10.65 -0.73
N VAL A 74 9.38 10.60 -1.95
CA VAL A 74 8.53 9.52 -2.44
C VAL A 74 9.28 8.74 -3.50
N TYR A 75 9.35 7.43 -3.31
CA TYR A 75 9.78 6.47 -4.31
C TYR A 75 8.58 5.65 -4.75
N VAL A 76 8.42 5.51 -6.06
CA VAL A 76 7.45 4.61 -6.69
C VAL A 76 8.24 3.66 -7.58
N HIS A 77 7.95 2.37 -7.50
CA HIS A 77 8.60 1.40 -8.37
C HIS A 77 8.27 1.71 -9.84
N PRO A 78 9.23 1.60 -10.77
CA PRO A 78 9.04 1.97 -12.18
C PRO A 78 7.75 1.42 -12.80
N ASP A 79 7.48 0.12 -12.62
CA ASP A 79 6.28 -0.53 -13.14
C ASP A 79 4.97 0.11 -12.65
N TYR A 80 4.98 0.73 -11.47
CA TYR A 80 3.80 1.32 -10.81
C TYR A 80 3.74 2.85 -10.95
N THR A 81 4.66 3.45 -11.70
CA THR A 81 4.73 4.91 -11.88
C THR A 81 3.40 5.45 -12.45
N GLY A 82 2.89 6.51 -11.84
CA GLY A 82 1.62 7.14 -12.25
C GLY A 82 0.36 6.38 -11.86
N ARG A 83 0.49 5.18 -11.28
CA ARG A 83 -0.63 4.30 -10.90
C ARG A 83 -0.79 4.13 -9.40
N VAL A 84 0.22 4.49 -8.63
CA VAL A 84 0.22 4.28 -7.18
C VAL A 84 0.38 5.59 -6.41
N SER A 85 -0.44 5.78 -5.39
CA SER A 85 -0.36 6.93 -4.48
C SER A 85 -0.71 6.55 -3.04
N VAL A 86 -0.23 7.36 -2.09
CA VAL A 86 -0.64 7.33 -0.67
C VAL A 86 -0.91 8.75 -0.22
N GLU A 87 -2.15 9.03 0.18
CA GLU A 87 -2.59 10.41 0.46
C GLU A 87 -2.33 10.86 1.91
N SER A 88 -2.29 9.91 2.84
CA SER A 88 -2.15 10.20 4.28
C SER A 88 -1.04 9.39 4.90
N ARG A 89 -0.22 10.02 5.74
CA ARG A 89 0.76 9.30 6.56
C ARG A 89 0.14 8.68 7.79
N THR A 90 -0.87 9.31 8.39
CA THR A 90 -1.50 8.85 9.64
C THR A 90 -2.52 7.75 9.42
N ARG A 91 -3.09 7.68 8.20
CA ARG A 91 -4.00 6.62 7.74
C ARG A 91 -3.61 6.21 6.33
N PRO A 92 -2.46 5.55 6.15
CA PRO A 92 -1.94 5.26 4.83
C PRO A 92 -2.84 4.29 4.09
N THR A 93 -3.39 4.78 2.99
CA THR A 93 -4.11 3.99 1.99
C THR A 93 -3.29 4.00 0.71
N LEU A 94 -2.83 2.82 0.27
CA LEU A 94 -2.27 2.64 -1.05
C LEU A 94 -3.40 2.57 -2.05
N VAL A 95 -3.47 3.56 -2.93
CA VAL A 95 -4.38 3.55 -4.08
C VAL A 95 -3.59 3.04 -5.27
N LEU A 96 -4.07 1.97 -5.90
CA LEU A 96 -3.56 1.46 -7.17
C LEU A 96 -4.62 1.63 -8.23
N THR A 97 -4.32 2.41 -9.28
CA THR A 97 -5.16 2.61 -10.46
C THR A 97 -4.62 1.81 -11.65
N ASP A 98 -5.47 1.53 -12.64
CA ASP A 98 -5.11 0.83 -13.88
C ASP A 98 -4.28 -0.44 -13.62
N ALA A 99 -4.77 -1.29 -12.72
CA ALA A 99 -4.16 -2.58 -12.43
C ALA A 99 -4.26 -3.49 -13.67
N LYS A 100 -3.27 -3.39 -14.56
CA LYS A 100 -3.09 -4.35 -15.65
C LYS A 100 -2.62 -5.67 -15.04
N TYR A 101 -3.41 -6.71 -15.25
CA TYR A 101 -2.96 -8.08 -15.04
C TYR A 101 -2.06 -8.43 -16.23
N ASP A 102 -0.77 -8.59 -15.96
CA ASP A 102 0.11 -9.35 -16.86
C ASP A 102 -0.13 -10.86 -16.66
#